data_AF-A0A0C2D663-F1
#
_entry.id   AF-A0A0C2D663-F1
#
_cell.length_a   1.000
_cell.length_b   1.000
_cell.length_c   1.000
_cell.angle_alpha   90.00
_cell.angle_beta   90.00
_cell.angle_gamma   90.00
#
_symmetry.space_group_name_H-M   'P 1'
#
loop_
_entity.id
_entity.type
_entity.pdbx_description
1 polymer ?
#
loop_
_entity_poly.entity_id
_entity_poly.type
_entity_poly.pdbx_seq_one_letter_code
_entity_poly.pdbx_strand_id
1 'polypeptide(L)'
;MKHGRQGGVRANVKSAIIIYASDFREGDVNDAVQLADQIKIGGTEIIVVAFDQGGKLNVLEGLKKIASPGRLFKSTTKNLVGLIQDALCQTNCFCKKLWTQYADGTVKYGECLRIGGIDANWVSAKRACQNIIPGGHLATELDSYKHDFIARMFKDDYRHEPPYMYHIGLSFDKIGWQNEHCTKVAKRYICQVESCDTDNYCANL
;
A
#
# COMPACT_ATOMS: atom_id res chain seq x y z
N MET A 1 -22.32 3.18 -15.06
CA MET A 1 -22.44 2.43 -13.80
C MET A 1 -23.40 1.25 -14.01
N LYS A 2 -22.92 0.06 -14.37
CA LYS A 2 -23.81 -1.09 -14.71
C LYS A 2 -23.73 -2.30 -13.76
N HIS A 3 -22.94 -2.21 -12.69
CA HIS A 3 -22.95 -3.17 -11.58
C HIS A 3 -22.92 -2.41 -10.26
N GLY A 4 -24.09 -1.93 -9.81
CA GLY A 4 -24.26 -1.50 -8.42
C GLY A 4 -23.98 -2.71 -7.52
N ARG A 5 -23.00 -2.58 -6.62
CA ARG A 5 -22.44 -3.68 -5.80
C ARG A 5 -23.53 -4.33 -4.93
N GLN A 6 -23.55 -5.67 -4.88
CA GLN A 6 -24.47 -6.42 -4.02
C GLN A 6 -24.32 -6.00 -2.55
N GLY A 7 -25.43 -5.67 -1.89
CA GLY A 7 -25.47 -5.40 -0.45
C GLY A 7 -24.93 -4.05 0.02
N GLY A 8 -24.46 -3.16 -0.87
CA GLY A 8 -24.04 -1.80 -0.50
C GLY A 8 -22.73 -1.69 0.30
N VAL A 9 -22.03 -2.80 0.56
CA VAL A 9 -20.77 -2.82 1.33
C VAL A 9 -19.61 -3.20 0.41
N ARG A 10 -18.45 -2.54 0.59
CA ARG A 10 -17.20 -2.92 -0.08
C ARG A 10 -16.31 -3.66 0.92
N ALA A 11 -15.86 -4.85 0.58
CA ALA A 11 -14.81 -5.55 1.34
C ALA A 11 -13.43 -5.03 0.89
N ASN A 12 -12.48 -4.93 1.82
CA ASN A 12 -11.10 -4.48 1.54
C ASN A 12 -11.02 -3.08 0.90
N VAL A 13 -11.70 -2.09 1.49
CA VAL A 13 -11.50 -0.67 1.14
C VAL A 13 -11.05 0.13 2.35
N LYS A 14 -10.42 1.27 2.10
CA LYS A 14 -10.11 2.27 3.13
C LYS A 14 -11.09 3.43 3.04
N SER A 15 -11.44 3.96 4.20
CA SER A 15 -12.24 5.17 4.29
C SER A 15 -11.39 6.39 3.94
N ALA A 16 -12.01 7.36 3.28
CA ALA A 16 -11.44 8.67 3.04
C ALA A 16 -12.46 9.75 3.40
N ILE A 17 -12.00 10.88 3.93
CA ILE A 17 -12.80 12.08 4.19
C ILE A 17 -12.25 13.19 3.28
N ILE A 18 -13.13 13.86 2.54
CA ILE A 18 -12.77 15.02 1.73
C ILE A 18 -13.33 16.26 2.40
N ILE A 19 -12.45 17.18 2.80
CA ILE A 19 -12.79 18.43 3.48
C ILE A 19 -12.54 19.58 2.50
N TYR A 20 -13.58 20.37 2.24
CA TYR A 20 -13.47 21.63 1.55
C TYR A 20 -13.56 22.75 2.58
N ALA A 21 -12.50 23.56 2.73
CA ALA A 21 -12.43 24.58 3.78
C ALA A 21 -11.73 25.84 3.29
N SER A 22 -12.18 27.00 3.77
CA SER A 22 -11.61 28.32 3.47
C SER A 22 -10.91 28.99 4.65
N ASP A 23 -11.04 28.44 5.86
CA ASP A 23 -10.50 28.98 7.10
C ASP A 23 -10.11 27.85 8.05
N PHE A 24 -9.22 28.14 8.99
CA PHE A 24 -8.81 27.23 10.06
C PHE A 24 -8.53 28.03 11.33
N ARG A 25 -9.10 27.60 12.46
CA ARG A 25 -8.98 28.28 13.75
C ARG A 25 -8.48 27.31 14.81
N GLU A 26 -7.35 27.63 15.42
CA GLU A 26 -6.81 26.90 16.57
C GLU A 26 -7.56 27.30 17.85
N GLY A 27 -7.80 26.32 18.74
CA GLY A 27 -8.39 26.57 20.06
C GLY A 27 -9.92 26.62 20.11
N ASP A 28 -10.63 26.13 19.09
CA ASP A 28 -12.08 25.86 19.19
C ASP A 28 -12.35 24.60 20.03
N VAL A 29 -13.58 24.46 20.54
CA VAL A 29 -14.01 23.52 21.61
C VAL A 29 -13.72 22.04 21.29
N ASN A 30 -13.42 21.71 20.03
CA ASN A 30 -12.83 20.44 19.63
C ASN A 30 -11.56 20.73 18.83
N ASP A 31 -10.40 20.33 19.35
CA ASP A 31 -9.13 20.44 18.63
C ASP A 31 -9.20 19.59 17.35
N ALA A 32 -9.47 20.25 16.22
CA ALA A 32 -9.61 19.61 14.92
C ALA A 32 -8.34 18.85 14.51
N VAL A 33 -7.16 19.26 15.02
CA VAL A 33 -5.90 18.54 14.80
C VAL A 33 -5.94 17.21 15.54
N GLN A 34 -6.31 17.21 16.81
CA GLN A 34 -6.38 15.98 17.62
C GLN A 34 -7.37 14.97 17.03
N LEU A 35 -8.55 15.42 16.60
CA LEU A 35 -9.54 14.54 15.97
C LEU A 35 -9.03 14.02 14.62
N ALA A 36 -8.41 14.87 13.80
CA ALA A 36 -7.82 14.46 12.54
C ALA A 36 -6.72 13.40 12.74
N ASP A 37 -5.89 13.56 13.76
CA ASP A 37 -4.86 12.57 14.11
C ASP A 37 -5.47 11.23 14.52
N GLN A 38 -6.53 11.22 15.32
CA GLN A 38 -7.24 9.99 15.67
C GLN A 38 -7.85 9.29 14.44
N ILE A 39 -8.45 10.05 13.53
CA ILE A 39 -9.02 9.54 12.28
C ILE A 39 -7.92 8.91 11.40
N LYS A 40 -6.78 9.60 11.25
CA LYS A 40 -5.61 9.12 10.51
C LYS A 40 -5.03 7.84 11.13
N ILE A 41 -4.89 7.80 12.47
CA ILE A 41 -4.45 6.60 13.21
C ILE A 41 -5.43 5.43 13.01
N GLY A 42 -6.73 5.71 12.94
CA GLY A 42 -7.77 4.74 12.59
C GLY A 42 -7.67 4.21 11.14
N GLY A 43 -6.75 4.75 10.33
CA GLY A 43 -6.49 4.35 8.96
C GLY A 43 -7.42 5.00 7.94
N THR A 44 -8.10 6.09 8.30
CA THR A 44 -8.89 6.90 7.38
C THR A 44 -8.04 8.05 6.85
N GLU A 45 -7.97 8.20 5.53
CA GLU A 45 -7.24 9.30 4.90
C GLU A 45 -8.07 10.59 4.90
N ILE A 46 -7.45 11.73 5.16
CA ILE A 46 -8.10 13.04 5.10
C ILE A 46 -7.52 13.84 3.93
N ILE A 47 -8.36 14.10 2.92
CA ILE A 47 -8.03 14.93 1.76
C ILE A 47 -8.62 16.32 1.99
N VAL A 48 -7.79 17.36 1.91
CA VAL A 48 -8.22 18.74 2.15
C VAL A 48 -8.07 19.56 0.89
N VAL A 49 -9.14 20.26 0.52
CA VAL A 49 -9.17 21.26 -0.53
C VAL A 49 -9.31 22.64 0.11
N ALA A 50 -8.22 23.41 0.07
CA ALA A 50 -8.17 24.76 0.60
C ALA A 50 -8.71 25.79 -0.40
N PHE A 51 -9.75 26.50 0.00
CA PHE A 51 -10.24 27.68 -0.72
C PHE A 51 -9.45 28.90 -0.30
N ASP A 52 -8.78 29.53 -1.26
CA ASP A 52 -8.06 30.77 -1.02
C ASP A 52 -9.03 31.94 -1.08
N GLN A 53 -9.49 32.41 0.08
CA GLN A 53 -10.31 33.63 0.22
C GLN A 53 -9.43 34.85 0.56
N GLY A 54 -8.35 35.07 -0.19
CA GLY A 54 -7.58 36.32 -0.13
C GLY A 54 -6.22 36.24 0.56
N GLY A 55 -5.50 35.13 0.42
CA GLY A 55 -4.05 35.06 0.61
C GLY A 55 -3.55 34.92 2.05
N LYS A 56 -4.41 34.54 3.00
CA LYS A 56 -3.97 34.32 4.39
C LYS A 56 -3.12 33.04 4.49
N LEU A 57 -1.79 33.22 4.48
CA LEU A 57 -0.78 32.15 4.59
C LEU A 57 -1.06 31.18 5.76
N ASN A 58 -1.53 31.71 6.90
CA ASN A 58 -1.75 30.93 8.13
C ASN A 58 -2.88 29.88 8.00
N VAL A 59 -3.85 30.09 7.11
CA VAL A 59 -4.96 29.14 6.90
C VAL A 59 -4.46 27.86 6.25
N LEU A 60 -3.56 27.99 5.27
CA LEU A 60 -3.01 26.84 4.55
C LEU A 60 -2.17 25.96 5.49
N GLU A 61 -1.40 26.57 6.40
CA GLU A 61 -0.62 25.85 7.40
C GLU A 61 -1.49 25.11 8.40
N GLY A 62 -2.60 25.73 8.85
CA GLY A 62 -3.59 25.07 9.71
C GLY A 62 -4.26 23.88 9.02
N LEU A 63 -4.76 24.07 7.80
CA LEU A 63 -5.38 23.01 6.99
C LEU A 63 -4.40 21.87 6.67
N LYS A 64 -3.10 22.16 6.57
CA LYS A 64 -2.06 21.13 6.39
C LYS A 64 -1.96 20.18 7.59
N LYS A 65 -2.22 20.64 8.81
CA LYS A 65 -2.13 19.82 10.04
C LYS A 65 -3.20 18.72 10.06
N ILE A 66 -4.39 19.02 9.55
CA ILE A 66 -5.51 18.06 9.52
C ILE A 66 -5.46 17.11 8.31
N ALA A 67 -4.85 17.53 7.20
CA ALA A 67 -4.70 16.68 6.03
C ALA A 67 -3.78 15.48 6.31
N SER A 68 -4.06 14.35 5.66
CA SER A 68 -3.07 13.27 5.53
C SER A 68 -1.83 13.76 4.77
N PRO A 69 -0.64 13.18 5.01
CA PRO A 69 0.58 13.57 4.30
C PRO A 69 0.40 13.60 2.78
N GLY A 70 0.70 14.74 2.15
CA GLY A 70 0.55 14.92 0.70
C GLY A 70 -0.89 15.08 0.20
N ARG A 71 -1.89 15.18 1.09
CA ARG A 71 -3.32 15.27 0.73
C ARG A 71 -3.94 16.66 0.87
N LEU A 72 -3.12 17.71 0.80
CA LEU A 72 -3.60 19.09 0.78
C LEU A 72 -3.50 19.66 -0.64
N PHE A 73 -4.64 20.10 -1.17
CA PHE A 73 -4.74 20.72 -2.49
C PHE A 73 -5.31 22.13 -2.38
N LYS A 74 -4.84 23.06 -3.21
CA LYS A 74 -5.50 24.36 -3.36
C LYS A 74 -6.66 24.22 -4.34
N SER A 75 -7.76 24.91 -4.08
CA SER A 75 -8.90 25.02 -5.00
C SER A 75 -8.52 25.55 -6.39
N THR A 76 -7.44 26.34 -6.48
CA THR A 76 -6.90 26.90 -7.72
C THR A 76 -5.92 25.98 -8.45
N THR A 77 -5.59 24.81 -7.88
CA THR A 77 -4.68 23.86 -8.51
C THR A 77 -5.26 23.32 -9.82
N LYS A 78 -4.45 23.32 -10.89
CA LYS A 78 -4.83 22.70 -12.18
C LYS A 78 -5.10 21.21 -11.98
N ASN A 79 -6.15 20.71 -12.62
CA ASN A 79 -6.58 19.30 -12.50
C ASN A 79 -6.87 18.83 -11.07
N LEU A 80 -7.48 19.69 -10.24
CA LEU A 80 -7.88 19.33 -8.87
C LEU A 80 -8.70 18.02 -8.81
N VAL A 81 -9.61 17.81 -9.77
CA VAL A 81 -10.40 16.57 -9.84
C VAL A 81 -9.51 15.34 -10.00
N GLY A 82 -8.53 15.38 -10.93
CA GLY A 82 -7.57 14.30 -11.12
C GLY A 82 -6.72 14.05 -9.87
N LEU A 83 -6.29 15.10 -9.17
CA LEU A 83 -5.54 14.96 -7.91
C LEU A 83 -6.37 14.31 -6.79
N ILE A 84 -7.65 14.65 -6.68
CA ILE A 84 -8.55 14.02 -5.71
C ILE A 84 -8.80 12.55 -6.10
N GLN A 85 -8.98 12.25 -7.39
CA GLN A 85 -9.14 10.88 -7.88
C GLN A 85 -7.89 10.03 -7.62
N ASP A 86 -6.71 10.56 -7.91
CA ASP A 86 -5.42 9.95 -7.59
C ASP A 86 -5.30 9.70 -6.08
N ALA A 87 -5.68 10.68 -5.26
CA ALA A 87 -5.65 10.52 -3.81
C ALA A 87 -6.56 9.40 -3.30
N LEU A 88 -7.79 9.33 -3.81
CA LEU A 88 -8.74 8.26 -3.49
C LEU A 88 -8.26 6.89 -4.00
N CYS A 89 -7.57 6.85 -5.13
CA CYS A 89 -6.94 5.64 -5.64
C CYS A 89 -5.85 5.16 -4.67
N GLN A 90 -4.91 6.03 -4.33
CA GLN A 90 -3.83 5.70 -3.40
C GLN A 90 -4.33 5.34 -1.99
N THR A 91 -5.43 5.92 -1.51
CA THR A 91 -6.07 5.48 -0.26
C THR A 91 -6.48 4.01 -0.32
N ASN A 92 -6.92 3.52 -1.48
CA ASN A 92 -7.30 2.13 -1.69
C ASN A 92 -6.13 1.23 -2.14
N CYS A 93 -4.90 1.74 -2.14
CA CYS A 93 -3.67 0.98 -2.31
C CYS A 93 -3.09 0.59 -0.95
N PHE A 94 -3.50 -0.57 -0.43
CA PHE A 94 -3.04 -1.03 0.87
C PHE A 94 -3.04 -2.56 0.98
N CYS A 95 -2.12 -3.08 1.77
CA CYS A 95 -2.06 -4.51 2.02
C CYS A 95 -3.17 -5.05 2.89
N LYS A 96 -3.68 -6.22 2.51
CA LYS A 96 -4.58 -7.02 3.35
C LYS A 96 -3.87 -7.43 4.64
N LYS A 97 -4.63 -7.78 5.67
CA LYS A 97 -4.09 -8.28 6.94
C LYS A 97 -3.10 -9.44 6.69
N LEU A 98 -2.00 -9.47 7.45
CA LEU A 98 -0.89 -10.43 7.33
C LEU A 98 0.00 -10.27 6.08
N TRP A 99 -0.22 -9.24 5.27
CA TRP A 99 0.68 -8.84 4.21
C TRP A 99 1.39 -7.54 4.58
N THR A 100 2.65 -7.46 4.23
CA THR A 100 3.52 -6.32 4.48
C THR A 100 3.56 -5.42 3.25
N GLN A 101 3.30 -4.13 3.43
CA GLN A 101 3.40 -3.15 2.36
C GLN A 101 4.87 -2.94 1.99
N TYR A 102 5.23 -3.21 0.73
CA TYR A 102 6.53 -2.82 0.22
C TYR A 102 6.58 -1.29 0.15
N ALA A 103 7.59 -0.71 0.77
CA ALA A 103 7.72 0.73 0.93
C ALA A 103 9.19 1.13 1.06
N ASP A 104 9.53 2.35 0.61
CA ASP A 104 10.87 2.90 0.77
C ASP A 104 11.14 3.62 2.10
N GLY A 105 10.15 3.58 3.01
CA GLY A 105 10.09 4.40 4.22
C GLY A 105 9.34 5.71 4.02
N THR A 106 9.30 6.25 2.79
CA THR A 106 8.59 7.47 2.44
C THR A 106 7.45 7.25 1.43
N VAL A 107 7.63 6.29 0.52
CA VAL A 107 6.70 5.91 -0.54
C VAL A 107 6.21 4.48 -0.28
N LYS A 108 4.89 4.29 -0.37
CA LYS A 108 4.29 2.95 -0.39
C LYS A 108 4.15 2.53 -1.86
N TYR A 109 4.75 1.40 -2.23
CA TYR A 109 4.62 0.86 -3.57
C TYR A 109 3.31 0.11 -3.74
N GLY A 110 2.89 -0.13 -4.98
CA GLY A 110 1.68 -0.89 -5.31
C GLY A 110 1.77 -2.39 -5.04
N GLU A 111 2.60 -2.84 -4.08
CA GLU A 111 2.96 -4.24 -3.89
C GLU A 111 2.93 -4.66 -2.42
N CYS A 112 2.37 -5.84 -2.18
CA CYS A 112 2.30 -6.48 -0.88
C CYS A 112 3.12 -7.75 -0.86
N LEU A 113 3.87 -7.96 0.21
CA LEU A 113 4.73 -9.12 0.40
C LEU A 113 4.26 -9.95 1.61
N ARG A 114 4.42 -11.26 1.53
CA ARG A 114 4.11 -12.17 2.64
C ARG A 114 5.02 -13.39 2.62
N ILE A 115 5.49 -13.80 3.80
CA ILE A 115 6.30 -15.01 3.93
C ILE A 115 5.38 -16.24 3.95
N GLY A 116 5.75 -17.26 3.17
CA GLY A 116 5.08 -18.55 3.11
C GLY A 116 5.03 -19.23 4.48
N GLY A 117 3.87 -19.77 4.84
CA GLY A 117 3.63 -20.37 6.16
C GLY A 117 4.25 -21.77 6.36
N ILE A 118 4.74 -22.40 5.29
CA ILE A 118 5.36 -23.73 5.32
C ILE A 118 6.60 -23.75 4.42
N ASP A 119 7.50 -24.70 4.66
CA ASP A 119 8.60 -24.95 3.75
C ASP A 119 8.10 -25.72 2.52
N ALA A 120 8.50 -25.29 1.32
CA ALA A 120 8.07 -25.90 0.08
C ALA A 120 9.20 -25.85 -0.95
N ASN A 121 9.19 -26.81 -1.88
CA ASN A 121 10.01 -26.66 -3.10
C ASN A 121 9.47 -25.51 -3.95
N TRP A 122 10.31 -24.98 -4.84
CA TRP A 122 9.98 -23.80 -5.63
C TRP A 122 8.67 -23.93 -6.42
N VAL A 123 8.42 -25.09 -7.04
CA VAL A 123 7.19 -25.35 -7.81
C VAL A 123 5.95 -25.32 -6.92
N SER A 124 6.03 -25.95 -5.74
CA SER A 124 4.96 -25.94 -4.75
C SER A 124 4.77 -24.55 -4.14
N ALA A 125 5.85 -23.82 -3.87
CA ALA A 125 5.84 -22.46 -3.36
C ALA A 125 5.13 -21.50 -4.34
N LYS A 126 5.43 -21.60 -5.64
CA LYS A 126 4.73 -20.85 -6.70
C LYS A 126 3.23 -21.08 -6.66
N ARG A 127 2.80 -22.34 -6.62
CA ARG A 127 1.38 -22.72 -6.52
C ARG A 127 0.75 -22.22 -5.22
N ALA A 128 1.49 -22.31 -4.12
CA ALA A 128 1.00 -21.83 -2.83
C ALA A 128 0.73 -20.32 -2.86
N CYS A 129 1.62 -19.50 -3.42
CA CYS A 129 1.38 -18.06 -3.56
C CYS A 129 0.13 -17.75 -4.40
N GLN A 130 -0.08 -18.48 -5.49
CA GLN A 130 -1.26 -18.36 -6.36
C GLN A 130 -2.56 -18.75 -5.65
N ASN A 131 -2.48 -19.73 -4.74
CA ASN A 131 -3.64 -20.21 -3.98
C ASN A 131 -3.97 -19.34 -2.76
N ILE A 132 -3.01 -18.57 -2.23
CA ILE A 132 -3.24 -17.70 -1.06
C ILE A 132 -4.14 -16.51 -1.43
N ILE A 133 -3.94 -15.91 -2.61
CA ILE A 133 -4.68 -14.73 -3.06
C ILE A 133 -4.73 -14.68 -4.59
N PRO A 134 -5.85 -14.25 -5.20
CA PRO A 134 -5.90 -13.97 -6.63
C PRO A 134 -4.78 -13.00 -7.04
N GLY A 135 -4.06 -13.31 -8.13
CA GLY A 135 -2.90 -12.53 -8.59
C GLY A 135 -1.60 -12.77 -7.78
N GLY A 136 -1.65 -13.57 -6.72
CA GLY A 136 -0.49 -13.92 -5.90
C GLY A 136 0.54 -14.74 -6.68
N HIS A 137 1.82 -14.42 -6.51
CA HIS A 137 2.94 -15.12 -7.13
C HIS A 137 4.19 -15.01 -6.26
N LEU A 138 5.27 -15.72 -6.60
CA LEU A 138 6.54 -15.57 -5.88
C LEU A 138 7.13 -14.18 -6.14
N ALA A 139 7.79 -13.60 -5.12
CA ALA A 139 8.29 -12.23 -5.18
C ALA A 139 9.37 -12.02 -6.24
N THR A 140 9.31 -10.93 -6.98
CA THR A 140 10.36 -10.54 -7.95
C THR A 140 11.30 -9.53 -7.32
N GLU A 141 12.58 -9.88 -7.21
CA GLU A 141 13.64 -9.01 -6.72
C GLU A 141 14.47 -8.51 -7.91
N LEU A 142 14.11 -7.35 -8.44
CA LEU A 142 14.75 -6.79 -9.65
C LEU A 142 15.75 -5.67 -9.33
N ASP A 143 15.82 -5.24 -8.07
CA ASP A 143 16.74 -4.22 -7.59
C ASP A 143 17.20 -4.51 -6.15
N SER A 144 18.27 -3.84 -5.72
CA SER A 144 18.85 -4.02 -4.39
C SER A 144 17.94 -3.53 -3.28
N TYR A 145 17.07 -2.54 -3.53
CA TYR A 145 16.19 -1.98 -2.52
C TYR A 145 15.11 -2.99 -2.09
N LYS A 146 14.47 -3.64 -3.07
CA LYS A 146 13.50 -4.72 -2.84
C LYS A 146 14.15 -5.92 -2.19
N HIS A 147 15.36 -6.28 -2.61
CA HIS A 147 16.15 -7.33 -1.96
C HIS A 147 16.37 -7.05 -0.48
N ASP A 148 16.92 -5.87 -0.13
CA ASP A 148 17.20 -5.49 1.25
C ASP A 148 15.94 -5.38 2.10
N PHE A 149 14.82 -4.98 1.51
CA PHE A 149 13.51 -4.97 2.17
C PHE A 149 13.07 -6.39 2.53
N ILE A 150 13.08 -7.31 1.56
CA ILE A 150 12.64 -8.69 1.75
C ILE A 150 13.56 -9.42 2.73
N ALA A 151 14.88 -9.23 2.62
CA ALA A 151 15.85 -9.84 3.53
C ALA A 151 15.64 -9.40 4.98
N ARG A 152 15.36 -8.11 5.23
CA ARG A 152 15.01 -7.60 6.57
C ARG A 152 13.68 -8.16 7.05
N MET A 153 12.65 -8.11 6.21
CA MET A 153 11.33 -8.68 6.51
C MET A 153 11.44 -10.15 6.93
N PHE A 154 12.27 -10.93 6.25
CA PHE A 154 12.50 -12.34 6.59
C PHE A 154 13.24 -12.51 7.91
N LYS A 155 14.32 -11.75 8.11
CA LYS A 155 15.14 -11.76 9.34
C LYS A 155 14.32 -11.41 10.59
N ASP A 156 13.41 -10.44 10.48
CA ASP A 156 12.64 -9.95 11.63
C ASP A 156 11.52 -10.92 12.05
N ASP A 157 10.98 -11.70 11.12
CA ASP A 157 9.92 -12.70 11.38
C ASP A 157 10.51 -14.06 11.82
N TYR A 158 11.54 -14.54 11.14
CA TYR A 158 12.08 -15.89 11.35
C TYR A 158 13.26 -15.87 12.31
N ARG A 159 13.07 -16.50 13.48
CA ARG A 159 14.09 -16.74 14.52
C ARG A 159 15.15 -17.79 14.13
N HIS A 160 15.64 -17.77 12.90
CA HIS A 160 16.71 -18.68 12.47
C HIS A 160 18.05 -17.96 12.49
N GLU A 161 19.09 -18.70 12.85
CA GLU A 161 20.46 -18.22 12.69
C GLU A 161 20.82 -18.23 11.19
N PRO A 162 21.67 -17.28 10.73
CA PRO A 162 22.14 -17.24 9.35
C PRO A 162 22.74 -18.59 8.89
N PRO A 163 22.62 -18.95 7.59
CA PRO A 163 22.20 -18.11 6.47
C PRO A 163 20.69 -18.12 6.21
N TYR A 164 20.12 -16.94 5.95
CA TYR A 164 18.73 -16.80 5.52
C TYR A 164 18.57 -17.24 4.06
N MET A 165 17.78 -18.29 3.82
CA MET A 165 17.53 -18.82 2.49
C MET A 165 16.03 -18.99 2.27
N TYR A 166 15.52 -18.41 1.18
CA TYR A 166 14.11 -18.49 0.80
C TYR A 166 13.96 -18.46 -0.72
N HIS A 167 12.87 -19.03 -1.23
CA HIS A 167 12.53 -18.99 -2.65
C HIS A 167 11.90 -17.65 -3.04
N ILE A 168 12.36 -17.12 -4.17
CA ILE A 168 11.80 -15.95 -4.87
C ILE A 168 11.31 -16.37 -6.27
N GLY A 169 10.71 -15.45 -7.02
CA GLY A 169 10.10 -15.69 -8.33
C GLY A 169 11.08 -16.01 -9.45
N LEU A 170 12.38 -15.91 -9.20
CA LEU A 170 13.41 -16.32 -10.15
C LEU A 170 13.58 -17.84 -10.13
N SER A 171 13.20 -18.50 -11.22
CA SER A 171 13.63 -19.86 -11.54
C SER A 171 13.76 -20.01 -13.05
N PHE A 172 14.77 -20.73 -13.51
CA PHE A 172 14.88 -21.18 -14.89
C PHE A 172 14.87 -22.71 -14.92
N ASP A 173 14.44 -23.39 -15.98
CA ASP A 173 14.77 -24.82 -16.17
C ASP A 173 15.05 -25.20 -17.63
N LYS A 174 15.89 -26.25 -17.73
CA LYS A 174 16.50 -27.05 -18.80
C LYS A 174 17.81 -26.58 -19.45
N ILE A 175 18.18 -25.29 -19.42
CA ILE A 175 19.43 -24.78 -20.05
C ILE A 175 19.96 -23.45 -19.43
N GLY A 176 19.70 -23.16 -18.15
CA GLY A 176 19.97 -21.83 -17.56
C GLY A 176 19.45 -21.61 -16.12
N TRP A 177 19.52 -20.37 -15.63
CA TRP A 177 19.60 -19.99 -14.20
C TRP A 177 18.74 -20.71 -13.14
N GLN A 178 19.39 -21.62 -12.39
CA GLN A 178 18.95 -22.10 -11.08
C GLN A 178 20.08 -21.96 -10.05
N ASN A 179 19.78 -21.44 -8.86
CA ASN A 179 20.70 -21.53 -7.71
C ASN A 179 20.56 -22.88 -6.98
N GLU A 180 19.38 -23.51 -7.01
CA GLU A 180 19.06 -24.80 -6.37
C GLU A 180 17.96 -25.56 -7.13
N HIS A 181 17.81 -26.87 -6.87
CA HIS A 181 16.86 -27.74 -7.58
C HIS A 181 15.39 -27.43 -7.23
N CYS A 182 14.64 -26.88 -8.20
CA CYS A 182 13.28 -26.32 -8.01
C CYS A 182 12.23 -27.31 -7.45
N THR A 183 12.44 -28.62 -7.56
CA THR A 183 11.50 -29.66 -7.12
C THR A 183 11.92 -30.42 -5.86
N LYS A 184 13.20 -30.30 -5.45
CA LYS A 184 13.77 -31.14 -4.38
C LYS A 184 14.09 -30.37 -3.10
N VAL A 185 14.38 -29.08 -3.20
CA VAL A 185 14.81 -28.29 -2.03
C VAL A 185 13.63 -27.53 -1.44
N ALA A 186 13.20 -27.95 -0.24
CA ALA A 186 12.17 -27.26 0.52
C ALA A 186 12.76 -26.14 1.38
N LYS A 187 12.21 -24.93 1.24
CA LYS A 187 12.54 -23.77 2.08
C LYS A 187 11.31 -22.88 2.23
N ARG A 188 11.42 -21.87 3.10
CA ARG A 188 10.51 -20.73 3.06
C ARG A 188 10.56 -20.02 1.72
N TYR A 189 9.55 -19.21 1.47
CA TYR A 189 9.39 -18.50 0.21
C TYR A 189 8.65 -17.19 0.43
N ILE A 190 8.84 -16.23 -0.47
CA ILE A 190 8.19 -14.92 -0.40
C ILE A 190 7.13 -14.85 -1.50
N CYS A 191 5.88 -14.59 -1.10
CA CYS A 191 4.80 -14.28 -2.01
C CYS A 191 4.66 -12.77 -2.17
N GLN A 192 4.25 -12.34 -3.37
CA GLN A 192 3.86 -10.97 -3.67
C GLN A 192 2.51 -10.91 -4.38
N VAL A 193 1.83 -9.78 -4.25
CA VAL A 193 0.58 -9.44 -4.94
C VAL A 193 0.45 -7.92 -5.04
N GLU A 194 -0.28 -7.42 -6.02
CA GLU A 194 -0.58 -5.99 -6.11
C GLU A 194 -1.44 -5.52 -4.91
N SER A 195 -1.16 -4.32 -4.40
CA SER A 195 -1.83 -3.74 -3.21
C SER A 195 -3.03 -2.86 -3.55
N CYS A 196 -3.14 -2.41 -4.80
CA CYS A 196 -4.20 -1.52 -5.25
C CYS A 196 -5.39 -2.31 -5.81
N ASP A 197 -6.58 -2.09 -5.27
CA ASP A 197 -7.83 -2.47 -5.95
C ASP A 197 -8.04 -1.52 -7.14
N THR A 198 -7.52 -1.90 -8.30
CA THR A 198 -7.59 -1.10 -9.54
C THR A 198 -8.96 -1.16 -10.22
N ASP A 199 -9.85 -2.06 -9.78
CA ASP A 199 -11.03 -2.49 -10.57
C ASP A 199 -12.09 -1.40 -10.77
N ASN A 200 -12.01 -0.24 -10.10
CA ASN A 200 -13.06 0.78 -10.24
C ASN A 200 -12.60 2.25 -10.27
N TYR A 201 -11.36 2.58 -9.90
CA TYR A 201 -10.96 3.99 -9.79
C TYR A 201 -9.56 4.32 -10.34
N CYS A 202 -8.70 3.32 -10.54
CA CYS A 202 -7.27 3.57 -10.82
C CYS A 202 -6.85 3.29 -12.26
N ALA A 203 -7.77 2.87 -13.13
CA ALA A 203 -7.42 2.36 -14.46
C ALA A 203 -7.11 3.45 -15.52
N ASN A 204 -7.28 4.75 -15.22
CA ASN A 204 -7.12 5.82 -16.21
C ASN A 204 -6.62 7.15 -15.61
N LEU A 205 -5.36 7.20 -15.16
CA LEU A 205 -4.65 8.47 -14.97
C LEU A 205 -3.46 8.53 -15.92
#